data_AF-A0A961B018-F1
#
_entry.id   AF-A0A961B018-F1
#
_cell.length_a   1.000
_cell.length_b   1.000
_cell.length_c   1.000
_cell.angle_alpha   90.00
_cell.angle_beta   90.00
_cell.angle_gamma   90.00
#
_symmetry.space_group_name_H-M   'P 1'
#
loop_
_entity.id
_entity.type
_entity.pdbx_description
1 polymer ?
#
loop_
_entity_poly.entity_id
_entity_poly.type
_entity_poly.pdbx_seq_one_letter_code
_entity_poly.pdbx_strand_id
1 'polypeptide(L)'
;MATHRGKRSNPPRPDRTSTPGTAGRTGHPRSLAVKAFAVSLAALAMAPARAGAIDYVNDVTPILRKHCWKCHSREKSSVKGDLALDDLDAMRDDRIGPYSVIQPGKPANSSFLQAMKLEPRHSDFMPRKNPPVPADELAIIERWIAGGAIVDAKKPSEKEAAFLAAEKETPLDDERARFRAWTNTEGKSIEARFLRLSGNEVLLVTRNGKSYPVPLEKLSRESQALAKRLAEAD
;
A
#
# COMPACT_ATOMS: atom_id res chain seq x y z
N MET A 1 52.33 -4.69 38.25
CA MET A 1 52.49 -5.97 39.00
C MET A 1 53.00 -5.64 40.40
N ALA A 2 52.71 -6.49 41.41
CA ALA A 2 53.05 -6.33 42.84
C ALA A 2 52.37 -5.14 43.56
N THR A 3 51.91 -5.17 44.82
CA THR A 3 51.42 -6.26 45.73
C THR A 3 50.13 -5.71 46.44
N HIS A 4 49.43 -6.30 47.42
CA HIS A 4 49.55 -7.54 48.22
C HIS A 4 48.15 -8.09 48.56
N ARG A 5 48.06 -9.12 49.43
CA ARG A 5 46.81 -9.81 49.82
C ARG A 5 46.54 -9.78 51.33
N GLY A 6 45.33 -9.35 51.75
CA GLY A 6 44.47 -10.07 52.70
C GLY A 6 44.42 -9.73 54.21
N LYS A 7 43.17 -9.69 54.74
CA LYS A 7 42.67 -10.09 56.09
C LYS A 7 41.11 -10.09 56.00
N ARG A 8 40.37 -11.22 56.12
CA ARG A 8 39.93 -11.95 57.33
C ARG A 8 39.29 -11.02 58.38
N SER A 9 37.94 -10.91 58.50
CA SER A 9 36.98 -11.80 59.22
C SER A 9 37.26 -11.92 60.74
N ASN A 10 36.33 -11.85 61.70
CA ASN A 10 34.89 -12.19 61.70
C ASN A 10 34.07 -11.32 62.76
N PRO A 11 33.03 -11.76 63.54
CA PRO A 11 31.78 -10.98 63.77
C PRO A 11 31.49 -10.78 65.29
N PRO A 12 30.28 -10.98 65.89
CA PRO A 12 28.88 -10.73 65.51
C PRO A 12 28.09 -9.89 66.57
N ARG A 13 26.82 -9.58 66.31
CA ARG A 13 25.75 -9.59 67.35
C ARG A 13 24.33 -9.51 66.74
N PRO A 14 23.42 -10.43 67.08
CA PRO A 14 21.98 -10.24 66.91
C PRO A 14 21.33 -9.88 68.25
N ASP A 15 20.27 -9.06 68.22
CA ASP A 15 19.31 -8.99 69.33
C ASP A 15 17.97 -8.42 68.86
N ARG A 16 16.87 -9.17 69.08
CA ARG A 16 15.72 -8.72 69.88
C ARG A 16 14.59 -9.76 69.88
N THR A 17 14.36 -10.30 71.07
CA THR A 17 13.11 -10.92 71.52
C THR A 17 11.92 -9.98 71.29
N SER A 18 10.83 -10.43 70.66
CA SER A 18 9.70 -11.20 71.22
C SER A 18 8.71 -10.36 72.04
N THR A 19 7.44 -10.46 71.65
CA THR A 19 6.25 -9.81 72.22
C THR A 19 5.72 -10.54 73.47
N PRO A 20 4.66 -10.02 74.12
CA PRO A 20 3.29 -10.50 73.85
C PRO A 20 2.32 -9.33 73.55
N GLY A 21 1.19 -9.46 72.85
CA GLY A 21 0.14 -10.50 72.93
C GLY A 21 -1.07 -9.89 73.63
N THR A 22 -2.23 -9.71 73.00
CA THR A 22 -3.30 -10.73 72.99
C THR A 22 -4.41 -10.37 71.96
N ALA A 23 -5.18 -11.39 71.56
CA ALA A 23 -6.32 -11.43 70.62
C ALA A 23 -7.32 -10.24 70.59
N GLY A 24 -8.09 -10.03 69.51
CA GLY A 24 -8.06 -10.70 68.19
C GLY A 24 -9.37 -10.64 67.40
N ARG A 25 -9.35 -11.26 66.20
CA ARG A 25 -10.49 -11.81 65.44
C ARG A 25 -11.64 -10.87 65.02
N THR A 26 -11.63 -10.42 63.76
CA THR A 26 -12.60 -10.83 62.71
C THR A 26 -12.14 -10.32 61.34
N GLY A 27 -12.36 -11.09 60.26
CA GLY A 27 -11.81 -10.80 58.93
C GLY A 27 -12.66 -9.86 58.08
N HIS A 28 -12.02 -9.17 57.14
CA HIS A 28 -12.64 -8.50 55.99
C HIS A 28 -11.84 -8.88 54.72
N PRO A 29 -12.49 -9.08 53.55
CA PRO A 29 -11.81 -9.50 52.33
C PRO A 29 -10.94 -8.38 51.72
N ARG A 30 -9.87 -8.79 51.03
CA ARG A 30 -8.87 -7.89 50.43
C ARG A 30 -9.39 -7.29 49.12
N SER A 31 -9.90 -6.07 49.15
CA SER A 31 -10.15 -5.28 47.93
C SER A 31 -8.82 -4.79 47.32
N LEU A 32 -8.25 -5.61 46.44
CA LEU A 32 -7.18 -5.18 45.52
C LEU A 32 -7.76 -4.22 44.48
N ALA A 33 -7.68 -2.92 44.75
CA ALA A 33 -8.02 -1.88 43.77
C ALA A 33 -6.95 -1.83 42.66
N VAL A 34 -7.10 -2.67 41.63
CA VAL A 34 -6.29 -2.61 40.42
C VAL A 34 -6.65 -1.32 39.66
N LYS A 35 -5.79 -0.30 39.77
CA LYS A 35 -5.88 0.90 38.95
C LYS A 35 -5.51 0.55 37.51
N ALA A 36 -6.51 0.31 36.67
CA ALA A 36 -6.32 0.10 35.25
C ALA A 36 -5.75 1.38 34.60
N PHE A 37 -4.50 1.31 34.14
CA PHE A 37 -3.86 2.41 33.42
C PHE A 37 -4.27 2.33 31.94
N ALA A 38 -5.30 3.09 31.56
CA ALA A 38 -5.79 3.13 30.19
C ALA A 38 -4.80 3.87 29.28
N VAL A 39 -3.89 3.13 28.64
CA VAL A 39 -3.07 3.67 27.54
C VAL A 39 -3.95 3.76 26.29
N SER A 40 -4.54 4.93 26.07
CA SER A 40 -5.26 5.24 24.83
C SER A 40 -4.28 5.28 23.66
N LEU A 41 -4.13 4.16 22.96
CA LEU A 41 -3.35 4.07 21.73
C LEU A 41 -4.12 4.75 20.60
N ALA A 42 -3.94 6.07 20.47
CA ALA A 42 -4.47 6.85 19.36
C ALA A 42 -3.76 6.45 18.07
N ALA A 43 -4.25 5.40 17.42
CA ALA A 43 -3.81 4.98 16.10
C ALA A 43 -4.21 6.07 15.08
N LEU A 44 -3.28 6.99 14.82
CA LEU A 44 -3.43 7.98 13.77
C LEU A 44 -3.44 7.23 12.43
N ALA A 45 -4.63 7.05 11.86
CA ALA A 45 -4.80 6.43 10.56
C ALA A 45 -4.20 7.34 9.48
N MET A 46 -2.91 7.12 9.19
CA MET A 46 -2.23 7.73 8.06
C MET A 46 -2.83 7.15 6.78
N ALA A 47 -3.91 7.77 6.29
CA ALA A 47 -4.46 7.46 4.98
C ALA A 47 -3.32 7.61 3.94
N PRO A 48 -3.16 6.67 2.99
CA PRO A 48 -2.15 6.82 1.96
C PRO A 48 -2.46 8.12 1.20
N ALA A 49 -1.51 9.05 1.21
CA ALA A 49 -1.60 10.23 0.37
C ALA A 49 -1.75 9.74 -1.07
N ARG A 50 -2.88 10.07 -1.70
CA ARG A 50 -3.14 9.76 -3.11
C ARG A 50 -2.06 10.48 -3.90
N ALA A 51 -1.01 9.76 -4.28
CA ALA A 51 0.19 10.34 -4.87
C ALA A 51 -0.24 11.14 -6.10
N GLY A 52 0.17 12.41 -6.17
CA GLY A 52 -0.14 13.27 -7.30
C GLY A 52 0.29 12.58 -8.60
N ALA A 53 -0.54 12.67 -9.64
CA ALA A 53 -0.21 12.12 -10.94
C ALA A 53 1.12 12.71 -11.41
N ILE A 54 2.07 11.86 -11.78
CA ILE A 54 3.39 12.27 -12.26
C ILE A 54 3.24 12.92 -13.63
N ASP A 55 3.77 14.12 -13.80
CA ASP A 55 3.79 14.81 -15.09
C ASP A 55 5.02 14.35 -15.88
N TYR A 56 4.82 13.63 -16.97
CA TYR A 56 5.92 13.07 -17.74
C TYR A 56 6.89 14.12 -18.30
N VAL A 57 6.42 15.32 -18.65
CA VAL A 57 7.24 16.38 -19.24
C VAL A 57 8.10 17.07 -18.19
N ASN A 58 7.55 17.28 -16.99
CA ASN A 58 8.19 18.03 -15.92
C ASN A 58 8.96 17.15 -14.92
N ASP A 59 8.49 15.94 -14.65
CA ASP A 59 9.10 15.04 -13.65
C ASP A 59 10.00 13.97 -14.28
N VAL A 60 9.54 13.32 -15.37
CA VAL A 60 10.23 12.13 -15.93
C VAL A 60 11.25 12.51 -17.01
N THR A 61 10.87 13.38 -17.94
CA THR A 61 11.71 13.80 -19.08
C THR A 61 13.07 14.39 -18.64
N PRO A 62 13.19 15.20 -17.57
CA PRO A 62 14.50 15.65 -17.10
C PRO A 62 15.43 14.51 -16.67
N ILE A 63 14.88 13.46 -16.05
CA ILE A 63 15.63 12.27 -15.62
C ILE A 63 16.12 11.49 -16.86
N LEU A 64 15.24 11.27 -17.85
CA LEU A 64 15.60 10.59 -19.10
C LEU A 64 16.66 11.36 -19.90
N ARG A 65 16.55 12.69 -19.96
CA ARG A 65 17.56 13.58 -20.58
C ARG A 65 18.92 13.47 -19.89
N LYS A 66 18.93 13.44 -18.55
CA LYS A 66 20.14 13.38 -17.72
C LYS A 66 20.87 12.03 -17.80
N HIS A 67 20.13 10.92 -17.77
CA HIS A 67 20.71 9.58 -17.61
C HIS A 67 20.64 8.69 -18.86
N CYS A 68 19.67 8.88 -19.75
CA CYS A 68 19.34 7.91 -20.80
C CYS A 68 19.67 8.40 -22.22
N TRP A 69 19.30 9.64 -22.56
CA TRP A 69 19.37 10.17 -23.95
C TRP A 69 20.79 10.23 -24.54
N LYS A 70 21.84 10.14 -23.73
CA LYS A 70 23.22 9.98 -24.22
C LYS A 70 23.43 8.72 -25.08
N CYS A 71 22.57 7.70 -24.93
CA CYS A 71 22.62 6.45 -25.71
C CYS A 71 21.25 5.99 -26.25
N HIS A 72 20.16 6.50 -25.68
CA HIS A 72 18.77 6.15 -26.00
C HIS A 72 18.01 7.34 -26.60
N SER A 73 18.60 7.98 -27.61
CA SER A 73 17.96 9.09 -28.34
C SER A 73 18.35 9.10 -29.82
N ARG A 74 17.43 9.50 -30.70
CA ARG A 74 17.61 9.59 -32.15
C ARG A 74 18.61 10.65 -32.59
N GLU A 75 18.82 11.68 -31.77
CA GLU A 75 19.89 12.67 -32.00
C GLU A 75 21.32 12.10 -31.94
N LYS A 76 21.50 10.81 -31.60
CA LYS A 76 22.81 10.17 -31.48
C LYS A 76 23.01 9.15 -32.58
N SER A 77 24.24 9.08 -33.09
CA SER A 77 24.65 8.26 -34.25
C SER A 77 24.49 6.74 -34.09
N SER A 78 24.07 6.24 -32.92
CA SER A 78 23.46 4.92 -32.79
C SER A 78 22.56 4.84 -31.55
N VAL A 79 21.26 4.64 -31.75
CA VAL A 79 20.31 4.31 -30.68
C VAL A 79 20.66 2.92 -30.13
N LYS A 80 20.89 2.80 -28.82
CA LYS A 80 21.24 1.50 -28.20
C LYS A 80 19.99 0.70 -27.84
N GLY A 81 20.06 -0.61 -28.09
CA GLY A 81 18.98 -1.55 -27.79
C GLY A 81 17.67 -1.25 -28.53
N ASP A 82 17.74 -0.54 -29.67
CA ASP A 82 16.57 -0.05 -30.45
C ASP A 82 15.61 0.86 -29.64
N LEU A 83 16.02 1.29 -28.45
CA LEU A 83 15.20 2.06 -27.53
C LEU A 83 15.55 3.54 -27.64
N ALA A 84 14.79 4.26 -28.47
CA ALA A 84 14.75 5.72 -28.47
C ALA A 84 13.73 6.19 -27.42
N LEU A 85 14.14 7.11 -26.54
CA LEU A 85 13.33 7.67 -25.45
C LEU A 85 13.03 9.18 -25.66
N ASP A 86 13.41 9.71 -26.83
CA ASP A 86 13.11 11.07 -27.29
C ASP A 86 12.00 11.11 -28.36
N ASP A 87 11.73 9.98 -29.02
CA ASP A 87 10.54 9.80 -29.86
C ASP A 87 9.37 9.27 -29.00
N LEU A 88 8.43 10.15 -28.69
CA LEU A 88 7.27 9.84 -27.85
C LEU A 88 6.24 8.97 -28.55
N ASP A 89 6.11 9.05 -29.88
CA ASP A 89 5.13 8.27 -30.63
C ASP A 89 5.64 6.82 -30.75
N ALA A 90 6.91 6.63 -31.13
CA ALA A 90 7.54 5.30 -31.09
C ALA A 90 7.59 4.71 -29.67
N MET A 91 7.73 5.54 -28.62
CA MET A 91 7.61 5.07 -27.24
C MET A 91 6.21 4.54 -26.93
N ARG A 92 5.15 5.27 -27.31
CA ARG A 92 3.75 4.87 -27.10
C ARG A 92 3.37 3.62 -27.87
N ASP A 93 3.85 3.50 -29.09
CA ASP A 93 3.44 2.43 -30.00
C ASP A 93 4.13 1.10 -29.66
N ASP A 94 5.45 1.11 -29.49
CA ASP A 94 6.24 -0.13 -29.36
C ASP A 94 6.84 -0.36 -27.97
N ARG A 95 7.14 0.71 -27.22
CA ARG A 95 7.95 0.61 -25.97
C ARG A 95 7.11 0.64 -24.70
N ILE A 96 5.90 1.18 -24.74
CA ILE A 96 4.89 1.18 -23.68
C ILE A 96 3.75 0.24 -24.07
N GLY A 97 3.51 -0.78 -23.26
CA GLY A 97 2.43 -1.74 -23.48
C GLY A 97 2.51 -2.99 -22.60
N PRO A 98 1.49 -3.87 -22.60
CA PRO A 98 1.40 -5.02 -21.69
C PRO A 98 2.55 -6.02 -21.77
N TYR A 99 3.27 -6.07 -22.89
CA TYR A 99 4.40 -6.96 -23.16
C TYR A 99 5.67 -6.21 -23.61
N SER A 100 5.69 -4.88 -23.46
CA SER A 100 6.82 -4.04 -23.87
C SER A 100 7.82 -3.83 -22.72
N VAL A 101 8.92 -3.11 -23.00
CA VAL A 101 9.98 -2.80 -22.01
C VAL A 101 9.49 -1.94 -20.84
N ILE A 102 8.44 -1.13 -21.07
CA ILE A 102 7.70 -0.38 -20.06
C ILE A 102 6.27 -0.93 -20.06
N GLN A 103 5.84 -1.48 -18.93
CA GLN A 103 4.51 -2.09 -18.77
C GLN A 103 3.64 -1.19 -17.86
N PRO A 104 2.62 -0.49 -18.41
CA PRO A 104 1.66 0.29 -17.64
C PRO A 104 1.09 -0.47 -16.43
N GLY A 105 1.11 0.16 -15.26
CA GLY A 105 0.65 -0.42 -13.99
C GLY A 105 1.58 -1.49 -13.39
N LYS A 106 2.67 -1.88 -14.06
CA LYS A 106 3.50 -3.02 -13.68
C LYS A 106 5.00 -2.64 -13.62
N PRO A 107 5.41 -1.76 -12.70
CA PRO A 107 6.82 -1.35 -12.56
C PRO A 107 7.74 -2.56 -12.29
N ALA A 108 7.32 -3.50 -11.45
CA ALA A 108 8.07 -4.71 -11.14
C ALA A 108 8.33 -5.63 -12.36
N ASN A 109 7.49 -5.56 -13.40
CA ASN A 109 7.63 -6.35 -14.64
C ASN A 109 8.26 -5.56 -15.79
N SER A 110 8.50 -4.25 -15.62
CA SER A 110 9.04 -3.38 -16.65
C SER A 110 10.56 -3.54 -16.71
N SER A 111 11.07 -4.23 -17.74
CA SER A 111 12.50 -4.47 -17.90
C SER A 111 13.32 -3.18 -17.98
N PHE A 112 12.73 -2.08 -18.46
CA PHE A 112 13.29 -0.73 -18.38
C PHE A 112 13.66 -0.32 -16.95
N LEU A 113 12.74 -0.48 -15.98
CA LEU A 113 12.98 -0.15 -14.58
C LEU A 113 13.90 -1.18 -13.90
N GLN A 114 13.72 -2.47 -14.21
CA GLN A 114 14.58 -3.54 -13.69
C GLN A 114 16.05 -3.29 -14.03
N ALA A 115 16.35 -2.92 -15.28
CA ALA A 115 17.71 -2.65 -15.74
C ALA A 115 18.43 -1.57 -14.92
N MET A 116 17.70 -0.59 -14.40
CA MET A 116 18.25 0.47 -13.53
C MET A 116 18.36 0.07 -12.04
N LYS A 117 17.66 -0.98 -11.62
CA LYS A 117 17.71 -1.54 -10.25
C LYS A 117 18.76 -2.66 -10.08
N LEU A 118 19.40 -3.11 -11.18
CA LEU A 118 20.49 -4.09 -11.14
C LEU A 118 21.75 -3.52 -10.45
N GLU A 119 22.65 -4.39 -10.03
CA GLU A 119 23.97 -3.95 -9.56
C GLU A 119 24.78 -3.31 -10.70
N PRO A 120 25.57 -2.23 -10.45
CA PRO A 120 26.35 -1.55 -11.49
C PRO A 120 27.38 -2.41 -12.25
N ARG A 121 27.66 -3.62 -11.76
CA ARG A 121 28.55 -4.62 -12.40
C ARG A 121 27.81 -5.59 -13.33
N HIS A 122 26.49 -5.66 -13.26
CA HIS A 122 25.69 -6.55 -14.10
C HIS A 122 25.81 -6.16 -15.57
N SER A 123 25.81 -7.14 -16.48
CA SER A 123 25.92 -6.91 -17.94
C SER A 123 24.87 -5.92 -18.44
N ASP A 124 23.65 -6.06 -17.95
CA ASP A 124 22.46 -5.34 -18.43
C ASP A 124 22.08 -4.12 -17.57
N PHE A 125 22.95 -3.75 -16.64
CA PHE A 125 22.77 -2.54 -15.83
C PHE A 125 22.70 -1.27 -16.71
N MET A 126 21.74 -0.41 -16.39
CA MET A 126 21.58 0.91 -16.97
C MET A 126 21.60 2.01 -15.90
N PRO A 127 22.19 3.19 -16.16
CA PRO A 127 22.84 3.59 -17.41
C PRO A 127 24.27 3.04 -17.53
N ARG A 128 24.56 2.31 -18.62
CA ARG A 128 25.90 1.75 -18.89
C ARG A 128 26.98 2.83 -18.82
N LYS A 129 28.06 2.57 -18.07
CA LYS A 129 29.25 3.45 -17.94
C LYS A 129 28.96 4.87 -17.43
N ASN A 130 27.80 5.11 -16.81
CA ASN A 130 27.49 6.35 -16.10
C ASN A 130 27.09 6.01 -14.65
N PRO A 131 27.04 6.97 -13.71
CA PRO A 131 26.58 6.71 -12.34
C PRO A 131 25.15 6.15 -12.31
N PRO A 132 24.78 5.36 -11.29
CA PRO A 132 23.40 4.92 -11.10
C PRO A 132 22.42 6.08 -10.98
N VAL A 133 21.18 5.86 -11.42
CA VAL A 133 20.09 6.82 -11.21
C VAL A 133 19.82 6.93 -9.70
N PRO A 134 19.76 8.14 -9.13
CA PRO A 134 19.40 8.36 -7.72
C PRO A 134 18.08 7.70 -7.32
N ALA A 135 17.95 7.28 -6.05
CA ALA A 135 16.81 6.51 -5.57
C ALA A 135 15.47 7.28 -5.61
N ASP A 136 15.53 8.60 -5.44
CA ASP A 136 14.40 9.54 -5.58
C ASP A 136 13.97 9.71 -7.05
N GLU A 137 14.93 9.83 -7.97
CA GLU A 137 14.67 9.84 -9.42
C GLU A 137 14.10 8.49 -9.91
N LEU A 138 14.62 7.36 -9.40
CA LEU A 138 14.04 6.03 -9.67
C LEU A 138 12.62 5.90 -9.12
N ALA A 139 12.33 6.46 -7.96
CA ALA A 139 10.99 6.45 -7.39
C ALA A 139 9.99 7.29 -8.22
N ILE A 140 10.43 8.35 -8.90
CA ILE A 140 9.61 9.11 -9.87
C ILE A 140 9.26 8.21 -11.06
N ILE A 141 10.25 7.55 -11.66
CA ILE A 141 10.04 6.63 -12.80
C ILE A 141 9.12 5.47 -12.40
N GLU A 142 9.33 4.87 -11.22
CA GLU A 142 8.50 3.78 -10.72
C GLU A 142 7.04 4.20 -10.50
N ARG A 143 6.79 5.39 -9.93
CA ARG A 143 5.44 5.94 -9.79
C ARG A 143 4.80 6.27 -11.13
N TRP A 144 5.56 6.78 -12.09
CA TRP A 144 5.07 7.04 -13.46
C TRP A 144 4.61 5.75 -14.15
N ILE A 145 5.41 4.68 -14.08
CA ILE A 145 5.03 3.37 -14.65
C ILE A 145 3.82 2.78 -13.93
N ALA A 146 3.77 2.86 -12.59
CA ALA A 146 2.62 2.43 -11.80
C ALA A 146 1.34 3.21 -12.18
N GLY A 147 1.45 4.52 -12.42
CA GLY A 147 0.37 5.38 -12.91
C GLY A 147 0.07 5.26 -14.41
N GLY A 148 0.48 4.17 -15.06
CA GLY A 148 0.12 3.86 -16.45
C GLY A 148 1.14 4.24 -17.51
N ALA A 149 2.29 4.78 -17.13
CA ALA A 149 3.32 5.29 -18.03
C ALA A 149 2.80 6.35 -19.03
N ILE A 150 1.84 7.18 -18.62
CA ILE A 150 1.22 8.23 -19.44
C ILE A 150 2.27 9.27 -19.82
N VAL A 151 2.43 9.59 -21.11
CA VAL A 151 3.40 10.58 -21.63
C VAL A 151 2.76 11.90 -22.05
N ASP A 152 1.46 11.92 -22.39
CA ASP A 152 0.66 13.16 -22.47
C ASP A 152 -0.76 12.92 -21.93
N ALA A 153 -1.04 13.43 -20.74
CA ALA A 153 -2.35 13.34 -20.10
C ALA A 153 -3.40 14.30 -20.69
N LYS A 154 -3.00 15.30 -21.48
CA LYS A 154 -3.90 16.24 -22.18
C LYS A 154 -4.38 15.67 -23.51
N LYS A 155 -3.52 14.90 -24.17
CA LYS A 155 -3.82 14.16 -25.41
C LYS A 155 -3.33 12.70 -25.30
N PRO A 156 -4.03 11.86 -24.51
CA PRO A 156 -3.66 10.45 -24.37
C PRO A 156 -3.91 9.69 -25.68
N SER A 157 -3.02 8.74 -25.99
CA SER A 157 -3.27 7.67 -26.97
C SER A 157 -4.41 6.76 -26.48
N GLU A 158 -4.91 5.88 -27.35
CA GLU A 158 -5.95 4.91 -27.00
C GLU A 158 -5.54 4.02 -25.81
N LYS A 159 -4.28 3.55 -25.78
CA LYS A 159 -3.72 2.75 -24.67
C LYS A 159 -3.68 3.54 -23.36
N GLU A 160 -3.25 4.80 -23.41
CA GLU A 160 -3.20 5.69 -22.25
C GLU A 160 -4.61 6.03 -21.75
N ALA A 161 -5.55 6.28 -22.67
CA ALA A 161 -6.94 6.55 -22.35
C ALA A 161 -7.62 5.32 -21.73
N ALA A 162 -7.35 4.11 -22.24
CA ALA A 162 -7.84 2.86 -21.67
C ALA A 162 -7.27 2.61 -20.27
N PHE A 163 -5.99 2.89 -20.02
CA PHE A 163 -5.42 2.81 -18.67
C PHE A 163 -6.05 3.86 -17.75
N LEU A 164 -6.18 5.11 -18.19
CA LEU A 164 -6.79 6.19 -17.40
C LEU A 164 -8.29 5.98 -17.16
N ALA A 165 -8.99 5.27 -18.04
CA ALA A 165 -10.35 4.80 -17.82
C ALA A 165 -10.36 3.71 -16.75
N ALA A 166 -9.57 2.64 -16.91
CA ALA A 166 -9.44 1.55 -15.92
C ALA A 166 -8.97 2.02 -14.52
N GLU A 167 -8.16 3.09 -14.44
CA GLU A 167 -7.72 3.70 -13.18
C GLU A 167 -8.74 4.70 -12.61
N LYS A 168 -9.60 5.32 -13.43
CA LYS A 168 -10.79 6.04 -12.93
C LYS A 168 -11.86 5.06 -12.44
N GLU A 169 -11.97 3.95 -13.14
CA GLU A 169 -12.62 2.72 -12.73
C GLU A 169 -11.77 1.93 -11.73
N THR A 170 -10.85 2.58 -10.97
CA THR A 170 -10.16 1.96 -9.82
C THR A 170 -11.19 1.18 -9.02
N PRO A 171 -11.01 -0.14 -8.82
CA PRO A 171 -12.14 -1.03 -9.02
C PRO A 171 -13.35 -0.63 -8.18
N LEU A 172 -14.49 -0.46 -8.84
CA LEU A 172 -15.77 -0.57 -8.15
C LEU A 172 -15.87 -1.94 -7.48
N ASP A 173 -15.13 -2.93 -7.98
CA ASP A 173 -14.80 -4.20 -7.31
C ASP A 173 -14.18 -4.02 -5.92
N ASP A 174 -13.45 -2.95 -5.58
CA ASP A 174 -12.90 -2.78 -4.23
C ASP A 174 -13.97 -2.32 -3.23
N GLU A 175 -15.01 -1.60 -3.67
CA GLU A 175 -16.19 -1.32 -2.83
C GLU A 175 -17.26 -2.42 -2.88
N ARG A 176 -17.47 -3.05 -4.05
CA ARG A 176 -18.39 -4.17 -4.28
C ARG A 176 -17.87 -5.45 -3.64
N ALA A 177 -16.57 -5.75 -3.76
CA ALA A 177 -15.94 -6.92 -3.16
C ALA A 177 -15.50 -6.72 -1.70
N ARG A 178 -15.48 -5.48 -1.17
CA ARG A 178 -15.35 -5.25 0.27
C ARG A 178 -16.51 -5.88 1.03
N PHE A 179 -16.18 -6.93 1.77
CA PHE A 179 -17.03 -7.47 2.82
C PHE A 179 -17.29 -6.40 3.88
N ARG A 180 -18.57 -6.19 4.20
CA ARG A 180 -19.06 -5.19 5.15
C ARG A 180 -20.37 -5.65 5.79
N ALA A 181 -20.81 -4.95 6.82
CA ALA A 181 -22.12 -5.17 7.41
C ALA A 181 -23.24 -4.75 6.44
N TRP A 182 -24.15 -5.66 6.14
CA TRP A 182 -25.43 -5.42 5.48
C TRP A 182 -26.54 -5.65 6.48
N THR A 183 -27.27 -4.59 6.83
CA THR A 183 -28.22 -4.58 7.95
C THR A 183 -29.64 -4.60 7.41
N ASN A 184 -30.50 -5.47 7.95
CA ASN A 184 -31.93 -5.54 7.60
C ASN A 184 -32.77 -4.47 8.35
N THR A 185 -34.06 -4.37 8.05
CA THR A 185 -34.99 -3.44 8.74
C THR A 185 -35.21 -3.77 10.23
N GLU A 186 -34.79 -4.94 10.69
CA GLU A 186 -34.86 -5.40 12.09
C GLU A 186 -33.55 -5.12 12.86
N GLY A 187 -32.55 -4.50 12.22
CA GLY A 187 -31.23 -4.23 12.80
C GLY A 187 -30.25 -5.40 12.79
N LYS A 188 -30.63 -6.55 12.22
CA LYS A 188 -29.74 -7.72 12.09
C LYS A 188 -28.80 -7.54 10.90
N SER A 189 -27.50 -7.73 11.13
CA SER A 189 -26.46 -7.60 10.10
C SER A 189 -25.88 -8.95 9.65
N ILE A 190 -25.45 -9.02 8.39
CA ILE A 190 -24.55 -10.07 7.86
C ILE A 190 -23.27 -9.43 7.31
N GLU A 191 -22.14 -10.14 7.38
CA GLU A 191 -20.89 -9.69 6.75
C GLU A 191 -20.79 -10.24 5.31
N ALA A 192 -21.04 -9.38 4.33
CA ALA A 192 -21.11 -9.77 2.92
C ALA A 192 -20.56 -8.68 1.99
N ARG A 193 -20.23 -9.10 0.77
CA ARG A 193 -19.87 -8.22 -0.35
C ARG A 193 -21.07 -8.11 -1.30
N PHE A 194 -21.20 -6.99 -2.02
CA PHE A 194 -22.22 -6.82 -3.05
C PHE A 194 -21.85 -7.61 -4.31
N LEU A 195 -22.84 -8.22 -4.95
CA LEU A 195 -22.67 -8.83 -6.27
C LEU A 195 -23.43 -8.04 -7.34
N ARG A 196 -24.75 -7.90 -7.18
CA ARG A 196 -25.64 -7.13 -8.07
C ARG A 196 -26.94 -6.72 -7.36
N LEU A 197 -27.68 -5.79 -7.97
CA LEU A 197 -29.09 -5.51 -7.70
C LEU A 197 -29.87 -5.78 -8.99
N SER A 198 -31.01 -6.45 -8.90
CA SER A 198 -31.87 -6.69 -10.07
C SER A 198 -33.34 -6.60 -9.68
N GLY A 199 -34.06 -5.63 -10.25
CA GLY A 199 -35.40 -5.26 -9.79
C GLY A 199 -35.36 -4.83 -8.32
N ASN A 200 -36.04 -5.60 -7.46
CA ASN A 200 -36.07 -5.38 -6.01
C ASN A 200 -35.10 -6.30 -5.24
N GLU A 201 -34.28 -7.13 -5.89
CA GLU A 201 -33.42 -8.12 -5.20
C GLU A 201 -31.94 -7.72 -5.20
N VAL A 202 -31.36 -7.55 -4.01
CA VAL A 202 -29.91 -7.39 -3.82
C VAL A 202 -29.29 -8.76 -3.58
N LEU A 203 -28.30 -9.12 -4.39
CA LEU A 203 -27.54 -10.35 -4.22
C LEU A 203 -26.25 -10.07 -3.46
N LEU A 204 -26.16 -10.59 -2.25
CA LEU A 204 -25.02 -10.46 -1.34
C LEU A 204 -24.25 -11.78 -1.26
N VAL A 205 -22.92 -11.74 -1.13
CA VAL A 205 -22.08 -12.94 -0.99
C VAL A 205 -21.26 -12.86 0.29
N THR A 206 -21.38 -13.84 1.19
CA THR A 206 -20.61 -13.90 2.45
C THR A 206 -19.20 -14.46 2.23
N ARG A 207 -18.31 -14.31 3.21
CA ARG A 207 -16.87 -14.69 3.10
C ARG A 207 -16.63 -16.17 2.72
N ASN A 208 -17.57 -17.05 3.02
CA ASN A 208 -17.55 -18.47 2.65
C ASN A 208 -18.11 -18.76 1.24
N GLY A 209 -18.35 -17.74 0.42
CA GLY A 209 -18.88 -17.88 -0.95
C GLY A 209 -20.38 -18.12 -1.06
N LYS A 210 -21.12 -18.16 0.07
CA LYS A 210 -22.58 -18.36 0.03
C LYS A 210 -23.31 -17.09 -0.40
N SER A 211 -24.17 -17.22 -1.40
CA SER A 211 -25.05 -16.15 -1.89
C SER A 211 -26.33 -16.03 -1.04
N TYR A 212 -26.75 -14.79 -0.82
CA TYR A 212 -27.95 -14.40 -0.10
C TYR A 212 -28.71 -13.36 -0.94
N PRO A 213 -29.79 -13.75 -1.64
CA PRO A 213 -30.73 -12.80 -2.20
C PRO A 213 -31.52 -12.15 -1.07
N VAL A 214 -31.57 -10.82 -1.04
CA VAL A 214 -32.29 -10.03 -0.04
C VAL A 214 -33.10 -8.96 -0.76
N PRO A 215 -34.43 -8.87 -0.55
CA PRO A 215 -35.22 -7.77 -1.10
C PRO A 215 -34.70 -6.42 -0.57
N LEU A 216 -34.51 -5.45 -1.46
CA LEU A 216 -33.95 -4.14 -1.15
C LEU A 216 -34.74 -3.44 -0.04
N GLU A 217 -36.07 -3.50 -0.11
CA GLU A 217 -36.99 -3.00 0.93
C GLU A 217 -36.80 -3.62 2.34
N LYS A 218 -36.21 -4.82 2.44
CA LYS A 218 -35.90 -5.51 3.71
C LYS A 218 -34.53 -5.11 4.27
N LEU A 219 -33.72 -4.39 3.51
CA LEU A 219 -32.50 -3.77 4.00
C LEU A 219 -32.80 -2.46 4.73
N SER A 220 -31.93 -2.07 5.66
CA SER A 220 -31.93 -0.75 6.30
C SER A 220 -31.77 0.37 5.26
N ARG A 221 -32.21 1.59 5.57
CA ARG A 221 -32.09 2.74 4.63
C ARG A 221 -30.65 2.98 4.16
N GLU A 222 -29.68 2.78 5.04
CA GLU A 222 -28.25 2.88 4.71
C GLU A 222 -27.81 1.79 3.74
N SER A 223 -28.12 0.52 4.05
CA SER A 223 -27.83 -0.61 3.16
C SER A 223 -28.59 -0.52 1.82
N GLN A 224 -29.78 0.08 1.78
CA GLN A 224 -30.52 0.38 0.55
C GLN A 224 -29.81 1.43 -0.31
N ALA A 225 -29.42 2.56 0.28
CA ALA A 225 -28.69 3.61 -0.42
C ALA A 225 -27.35 3.09 -0.96
N LEU A 226 -26.67 2.25 -0.17
CA LEU A 226 -25.43 1.60 -0.60
C LEU A 226 -25.65 0.61 -1.76
N ALA A 227 -26.68 -0.25 -1.69
CA ALA A 227 -26.99 -1.18 -2.78
C ALA A 227 -27.30 -0.45 -4.10
N LYS A 228 -28.05 0.66 -4.06
CA LYS A 228 -28.35 1.47 -5.25
C LYS A 228 -27.08 2.09 -5.83
N ARG A 229 -26.26 2.75 -5.00
CA ARG A 229 -24.99 3.36 -5.42
C ARG A 229 -24.01 2.34 -6.01
N LEU A 230 -24.00 1.11 -5.51
CA LEU A 230 -23.17 0.02 -6.05
C LEU A 230 -23.76 -0.67 -7.30
N ALA A 231 -25.03 -0.40 -7.63
CA ALA A 231 -25.72 -0.90 -8.82
C ALA A 231 -25.76 0.11 -9.97
N GLU A 232 -25.75 1.41 -9.66
CA GLU A 232 -25.63 2.52 -10.62
C GLU A 232 -24.22 2.63 -11.23
N ALA A 233 -23.31 1.74 -10.82
CA ALA A 233 -21.90 1.69 -11.17
C ALA A 233 -21.51 0.32 -11.79
N ASP A 234 -22.49 -0.37 -12.39
CA ASP A 234 -22.39 -1.68 -13.05
C ASP A 234 -22.89 -1.56 -14.51
#